data_AF-A0A345UNS3-F1
#
_entry.id   AF-A0A345UNS3-F1
#
_cell.length_a   1.000
_cell.length_b   1.000
_cell.length_c   1.000
_cell.angle_alpha   90.00
_cell.angle_beta   90.00
_cell.angle_gamma   90.00
#
_symmetry.space_group_name_H-M   'P 1'
#
loop_
_entity.id
_entity.type
_entity.pdbx_description
1 polymer ?
#
loop_
_entity_poly.entity_id
_entity_poly.type
_entity_poly.pdbx_seq_one_letter_code
_entity_poly.pdbx_strand_id
1 'polypeptide(L)'
;MPRNTPRKSKRTQSKPQAESPVFGPENYKLMAIAVTLIFVGFAIMAIENEISGFFSLYISPILVIAGFIVFGWGIIKKPAGQQTT
;
A
#
# COMPACT_ATOMS: atom_id res chain seq x y z
N MET A 1 65.19 1.48 -0.76
CA MET A 1 64.05 0.98 -1.56
C MET A 1 62.82 0.86 -0.65
N PRO A 2 61.70 1.56 -0.91
CA PRO A 2 60.48 1.33 -0.13
C PRO A 2 59.69 0.14 -0.70
N ARG A 3 59.17 -0.71 0.20
CA ARG A 3 58.31 -1.86 -0.13
C ARG A 3 56.87 -1.37 -0.34
N ASN A 4 56.31 -1.65 -1.52
CA ASN A 4 54.89 -1.44 -1.79
C ASN A 4 54.11 -2.62 -1.18
N THR A 5 53.41 -2.38 -0.07
CA THR A 5 52.46 -3.33 0.50
C THR A 5 51.15 -3.33 -0.31
N PRO A 6 50.54 -4.49 -0.60
CA PRO A 6 49.27 -4.55 -1.31
C PRO A 6 48.16 -4.00 -0.40
N ARG A 7 47.60 -2.86 -0.78
CA ARG A 7 46.46 -2.24 -0.10
C ARG A 7 45.25 -3.17 -0.26
N LYS A 8 44.93 -3.95 0.77
CA LYS A 8 43.67 -4.72 0.85
C LYS A 8 42.52 -3.73 0.69
N SER A 9 41.93 -3.70 -0.50
CA SER A 9 40.66 -3.06 -0.75
C SER A 9 39.62 -3.78 0.10
N LYS A 10 39.22 -3.15 1.22
CA LYS A 10 37.98 -3.48 1.91
C LYS A 10 36.87 -3.24 0.90
N ARG A 11 36.44 -4.31 0.24
CA ARG A 11 35.23 -4.35 -0.57
C ARG A 11 34.11 -4.01 0.42
N THR A 12 33.70 -2.75 0.42
CA THR A 12 32.49 -2.30 1.12
C THR A 12 31.37 -3.17 0.60
N GLN A 13 30.98 -4.19 1.37
CA GLN A 13 29.74 -4.89 1.16
C GLN A 13 28.66 -3.83 1.40
N SER A 14 28.22 -3.20 0.31
CA SER A 14 26.95 -2.51 0.27
C SER A 14 25.89 -3.55 0.58
N LYS A 15 25.56 -3.70 1.86
CA LYS A 15 24.36 -4.37 2.35
C LYS A 15 23.22 -3.91 1.43
N PRO A 16 22.40 -4.81 0.86
CA PRO A 16 21.27 -4.39 0.03
C PRO A 16 20.52 -3.32 0.80
N GLN A 17 20.58 -2.08 0.31
CA GLN A 17 19.87 -0.97 0.91
C GLN A 17 18.41 -1.32 0.70
N ALA A 18 17.78 -1.85 1.74
CA ALA A 18 16.36 -2.14 1.71
C ALA A 18 15.68 -0.81 1.41
N GLU A 19 15.18 -0.68 0.19
CA GLU A 19 14.46 0.52 -0.23
C GLU A 19 13.37 0.79 0.80
N SER A 20 13.40 1.99 1.37
CA SER A 20 12.37 2.42 2.30
C SER A 20 11.03 2.44 1.55
N PRO A 21 10.01 1.71 2.03
CA PRO A 21 8.70 1.71 1.39
C PRO A 21 8.16 3.13 1.21
N VAL A 22 7.51 3.41 0.08
CA VAL A 22 6.95 4.73 -0.26
C VAL A 22 5.92 5.18 0.78
N PHE A 23 5.15 4.23 1.32
CA PHE A 23 4.14 4.47 2.35
C PHE A 23 4.46 3.73 3.65
N GLY A 24 3.92 4.24 4.76
CA GLY A 24 4.03 3.58 6.07
C GLY A 24 3.27 2.25 6.12
N PRO A 25 3.61 1.34 7.05
CA PRO A 25 2.93 0.05 7.17
C PRO A 25 1.43 0.18 7.45
N GLU A 26 1.01 1.24 8.14
CA GLU A 26 -0.40 1.53 8.40
C GLU A 26 -1.16 1.94 7.14
N ASN A 27 -0.53 2.71 6.26
CA ASN A 27 -1.10 3.11 4.98
C ASN A 27 -1.36 1.93 4.08
N TYR A 28 -0.42 0.98 4.01
CA TYR A 28 -0.61 -0.26 3.26
C TYR A 28 -1.81 -1.07 3.78
N LYS A 29 -2.03 -1.08 5.11
CA LYS A 29 -3.23 -1.71 5.69
C LYS A 29 -4.51 -0.98 5.25
N LEU A 30 -4.53 0.36 5.28
CA LEU A 30 -5.67 1.14 4.81
C LEU A 30 -5.97 0.88 3.32
N MET A 31 -4.94 0.81 2.48
CA MET A 31 -5.10 0.50 1.06
C MET A 31 -5.63 -0.92 0.85
N ALA A 32 -5.14 -1.91 1.61
CA ALA A 32 -5.67 -3.27 1.55
C ALA A 32 -7.14 -3.36 1.98
N ILE A 33 -7.52 -2.65 3.05
CA ILE A 33 -8.91 -2.55 3.49
C ILE A 33 -9.77 -1.91 2.40
N ALA A 34 -9.29 -0.83 1.78
CA ALA A 34 -10.01 -0.17 0.70
C ALA A 34 -10.28 -1.11 -0.49
N VAL A 35 -9.26 -1.84 -0.95
CA VAL A 35 -9.43 -2.84 -2.02
C VAL A 35 -10.43 -3.92 -1.63
N THR A 36 -10.39 -4.36 -0.37
CA THR A 36 -11.32 -5.37 0.15
C THR A 36 -12.76 -4.85 0.15
N LEU A 37 -12.99 -3.60 0.57
CA LEU A 37 -14.32 -2.97 0.52
C LEU A 37 -14.88 -2.90 -0.89
N ILE A 38 -14.06 -2.47 -1.86
CA ILE A 38 -14.46 -2.41 -3.27
C ILE A 38 -14.81 -3.81 -3.78
N PHE A 39 -13.96 -4.80 -3.48
CA PHE A 39 -14.19 -6.18 -3.88
C PHE A 39 -15.47 -6.75 -3.28
N VAL A 40 -15.74 -6.49 -2.00
CA VAL A 40 -16.98 -6.91 -1.32
C VAL A 40 -18.21 -6.23 -1.94
N GLY A 41 -18.14 -4.95 -2.28
CA GLY A 41 -19.23 -4.25 -2.96
C GLY A 41 -19.60 -4.90 -4.29
N PHE A 42 -18.60 -5.28 -5.09
CA PHE A 42 -18.85 -6.02 -6.33
C PHE A 42 -19.25 -7.49 -6.11
N ALA A 43 -18.70 -8.15 -5.11
CA ALA A 43 -19.04 -9.53 -4.79
C ALA A 43 -20.52 -9.65 -4.37
N ILE A 44 -21.04 -8.70 -3.59
CA ILE A 44 -22.46 -8.66 -3.22
C ILE A 44 -23.35 -8.54 -4.47
N MET A 45 -22.99 -7.66 -5.40
CA MET A 45 -23.70 -7.52 -6.68
C MET A 45 -23.67 -8.83 -7.49
N ALA A 46 -22.52 -9.51 -7.51
CA ALA A 46 -22.38 -10.80 -8.20
C ALA A 46 -23.23 -11.92 -7.55
N ILE A 47 -23.38 -11.92 -6.23
CA ILE A 47 -24.18 -12.93 -5.52
C ILE A 47 -25.68 -12.68 -5.70
N GLU A 48 -26.11 -11.41 -5.69
CA GLU A 48 -27.53 -11.05 -5.81
C GLU A 48 -28.10 -11.43 -7.19
N ASN A 49 -27.27 -11.49 -8.24
CA ASN A 49 -27.64 -11.83 -9.63
C ASN A 49 -28.76 -10.95 -10.25
N GLU A 50 -29.11 -9.84 -9.61
CA GLU A 50 -30.17 -8.93 -10.03
C GLU A 50 -29.66 -7.50 -10.00
N ILE A 51 -29.56 -6.87 -11.17
CA ILE A 51 -29.03 -5.49 -11.30
C ILE A 51 -29.95 -4.49 -10.59
N SER A 52 -31.26 -4.75 -10.58
CA SER A 52 -32.26 -3.94 -9.88
C SER A 52 -32.46 -4.35 -8.42
N GLY A 53 -31.66 -5.28 -7.92
CA GLY A 53 -31.69 -5.74 -6.54
C GLY A 53 -31.30 -4.64 -5.56
N PHE A 54 -31.83 -4.71 -4.33
CA PHE A 54 -31.60 -3.70 -3.30
C PHE A 54 -30.11 -3.59 -2.93
N PHE A 55 -29.40 -4.72 -2.86
CA PHE A 55 -27.99 -4.68 -2.51
C PHE A 55 -27.11 -4.11 -3.62
N SER A 56 -27.46 -4.40 -4.87
CA SER A 56 -26.77 -3.92 -6.07
C SER A 56 -27.01 -2.43 -6.29
N LEU A 57 -28.22 -1.92 -6.02
CA LEU A 57 -28.54 -0.49 -6.20
C LEU A 57 -28.04 0.41 -5.08
N TYR A 58 -28.05 -0.07 -3.83
CA TYR A 58 -27.77 0.78 -2.67
C TYR A 58 -26.48 0.39 -1.94
N ILE A 59 -26.31 -0.89 -1.59
CA ILE A 59 -25.20 -1.34 -0.74
C ILE A 59 -23.88 -1.33 -1.51
N SER A 60 -23.87 -1.86 -2.73
CA SER A 60 -22.66 -1.96 -3.55
C SER A 60 -22.06 -0.58 -3.87
N PRO A 61 -22.81 0.43 -4.37
CA PRO A 61 -22.27 1.76 -4.61
C PRO A 61 -21.71 2.41 -3.35
N ILE A 62 -22.38 2.27 -2.20
CA ILE A 62 -21.90 2.81 -0.92
C ILE A 62 -20.57 2.18 -0.52
N LEU A 63 -20.43 0.86 -0.62
CA LEU A 63 -19.20 0.15 -0.30
C LEU A 63 -18.03 0.54 -1.22
N VAL A 64 -18.29 0.67 -2.52
CA VAL A 64 -17.28 1.08 -3.50
C VAL A 64 -16.80 2.50 -3.22
N ILE A 65 -17.72 3.45 -2.98
CA ILE A 65 -17.39 4.83 -2.63
C ILE A 65 -16.59 4.89 -1.32
N ALA A 66 -17.03 4.17 -0.29
CA ALA A 66 -16.30 4.08 0.98
C ALA A 66 -14.88 3.53 0.77
N GLY A 67 -14.73 2.50 -0.06
CA GLY A 67 -13.44 1.97 -0.45
C GLY A 67 -12.54 3.02 -1.10
N PHE A 68 -13.04 3.80 -2.05
CA PHE A 68 -12.28 4.88 -2.67
C PHE A 68 -11.88 6.00 -1.70
N ILE A 69 -12.77 6.37 -0.77
CA ILE A 69 -12.45 7.35 0.28
C ILE A 69 -11.31 6.84 1.17
N VAL A 70 -11.41 5.59 1.64
CA VAL A 70 -10.37 4.96 2.46
C VAL A 70 -9.05 4.83 1.69
N PHE A 71 -9.10 4.51 0.40
CA PHE A 71 -7.92 4.44 -0.46
C PHE A 71 -7.22 5.80 -0.57
N GLY A 72 -7.99 6.86 -0.84
CA GLY A 72 -7.48 8.22 -0.90
C GLY A 72 -6.85 8.67 0.42
N TRP A 73 -7.50 8.37 1.55
CA TRP A 73 -6.91 8.59 2.88
C TRP A 73 -5.64 7.78 3.12
N GLY A 74 -5.59 6.53 2.66
CA GLY A 74 -4.39 5.68 2.71
C GLY A 74 -3.22 6.25 1.92
N ILE A 75 -3.47 7.01 0.84
CA ILE A 75 -2.42 7.69 0.08
C ILE A 75 -1.99 8.99 0.77
N ILE A 76 -2.94 9.81 1.22
CA ILE A 76 -2.67 11.15 1.76
C ILE A 76 -2.04 11.09 3.15
N LYS A 77 -2.37 10.07 3.95
CA LYS A 77 -1.87 9.94 5.32
C LYS A 77 -0.34 9.90 5.30
N LYS A 78 0.31 10.95 5.81
CA LYS A 78 1.78 10.96 5.86
C LYS A 78 2.25 9.89 6.87
N PRO A 79 3.27 9.09 6.53
CA PRO A 79 3.83 8.15 7.49
C PRO A 79 4.41 8.94 8.67
N ALA A 80 3.99 8.60 9.90
CA ALA A 80 4.37 9.29 11.14
C ALA A 80 5.87 9.19 11.53
N GLY A 81 6.76 8.86 10.58
CA GLY A 81 8.17 8.60 10.82
C GLY A 81 9.12 9.11 9.73
N GLN A 82 8.66 9.82 8.70
CA GLN A 82 9.56 10.55 7.80
C GLN A 82 10.01 11.83 8.51
N GLN A 83 10.99 11.67 9.40
CA GLN A 83 11.77 12.78 9.93
C GLN A 83 12.47 13.43 8.74
N THR A 84 11.98 14.60 8.34
CA THR A 84 12.66 15.52 7.43
C THR A 84 13.96 15.97 8.11
N THR A 85 15.05 15.24 7.89
CA THR A 85 16.42 15.76 8.03
C THR A 85 16.82 16.49 6.78
#